data_AF-B2XXM9-F1
#
_entry.id   AF-B2XXM9-F1
#
_cell.length_a   1.000
_cell.length_b   1.000
_cell.length_c   1.000
_cell.angle_alpha   90.00
_cell.angle_beta   90.00
_cell.angle_gamma   90.00
#
_symmetry.space_group_name_H-M   'P 1'
#
loop_
_entity.id
_entity.type
_entity.pdbx_description
1 polymer ?
#
loop_
_entity_poly.entity_id
_entity_poly.type
_entity_poly.pdbx_seq_one_letter_code
_entity_poly.pdbx_strand_id
1 'polypeptide(L)'
;ILPEDVVMDGITSPIKADPEWAKTTVNGMPALRETDTFDTFMESSWYYARYTCPQYQEGMLDSKAANYWLPVDIYIGGIEHAIMHLLYFRFFHKLMRDAGMVTSDEPANA
;
A
#
# COMPACT_ATOMS: atom_id res chain seq x y z
N ILE A 1 -5.34 0.52 12.87
CA ILE A 1 -4.46 -0.64 13.18
C ILE A 1 -5.34 -1.88 13.21
N LEU A 2 -4.92 -2.94 12.52
CA LEU A 2 -5.60 -4.24 12.50
C LEU A 2 -5.22 -5.02 13.78
N PRO A 3 -6.16 -5.70 14.45
CA PRO A 3 -5.83 -6.50 15.63
C PRO A 3 -5.09 -7.77 15.20
N GLU A 4 -3.93 -8.03 15.81
CA GLU A 4 -3.12 -9.23 15.53
C GLU A 4 -3.49 -10.40 16.44
N ASP A 5 -3.99 -10.13 17.65
CA ASP A 5 -4.49 -11.13 18.59
C ASP A 5 -5.97 -11.43 18.31
N VAL A 6 -6.21 -12.38 17.41
CA VAL A 6 -7.56 -12.79 16.98
C VAL A 6 -7.66 -14.31 16.86
N VAL A 7 -8.86 -14.84 17.07
CA VAL A 7 -9.19 -16.24 16.82
C VAL A 7 -10.05 -16.33 15.56
N MET A 8 -9.62 -17.12 14.59
CA MET A 8 -10.34 -17.33 13.32
C MET A 8 -11.34 -18.47 13.47
N ASP A 9 -12.62 -18.22 13.17
CA ASP A 9 -13.66 -19.26 13.12
C ASP A 9 -13.80 -19.90 11.71
N GLY A 10 -13.17 -19.30 10.70
CA GLY A 10 -13.19 -19.75 9.30
C GLY A 10 -14.44 -19.34 8.51
N ILE A 11 -15.38 -18.61 9.11
CA ILE A 11 -16.64 -18.19 8.51
C ILE A 11 -16.67 -16.68 8.33
N THR A 12 -16.32 -15.93 9.38
CA THR A 12 -16.42 -14.48 9.42
C THR A 12 -15.09 -13.86 9.78
N SER A 13 -14.75 -12.74 9.13
CA SER A 13 -13.59 -11.94 9.54
C SER A 13 -13.74 -11.50 11.01
N PRO A 14 -12.71 -11.64 11.86
CA PRO A 14 -12.79 -11.24 13.28
C PRO A 14 -13.25 -9.79 13.48
N ILE A 15 -12.83 -8.88 12.60
CA ILE A 15 -13.20 -7.46 12.66
C ILE A 15 -14.64 -7.16 12.18
N LYS A 16 -15.29 -8.14 11.53
CA LYS A 16 -16.73 -8.10 11.23
C LYS A 16 -17.56 -8.76 12.34
N ALA A 17 -17.01 -9.80 12.96
CA ALA A 17 -17.67 -10.54 14.03
C ALA A 17 -17.73 -9.73 15.34
N ASP A 18 -16.72 -8.91 15.63
CA ASP A 18 -16.71 -8.00 16.78
C ASP A 18 -17.37 -6.64 16.43
N PRO A 19 -18.62 -6.38 16.88
CA PRO A 19 -19.33 -5.14 16.57
C PRO A 19 -18.75 -3.91 17.29
N GLU A 20 -17.93 -4.09 18.33
CA GLU A 20 -17.27 -2.97 18.99
C GLU A 20 -16.08 -2.49 18.18
N TRP A 21 -15.41 -3.39 17.45
CA TRP A 21 -14.29 -3.00 16.61
C TRP A 21 -14.72 -1.91 15.64
N ALA A 22 -15.79 -2.08 14.86
CA ALA A 22 -16.18 -1.08 13.87
C ALA A 22 -16.57 0.29 14.45
N LYS A 23 -16.94 0.39 15.74
CA LYS A 23 -17.41 1.65 16.31
C LYS A 23 -16.30 2.69 16.44
N THR A 24 -16.62 3.92 16.02
CA THR A 24 -15.74 5.08 16.17
C THR A 24 -16.57 6.35 16.31
N THR A 25 -15.91 7.49 16.48
CA THR A 25 -16.53 8.81 16.51
C THR A 25 -15.82 9.73 15.53
N VAL A 26 -16.59 10.38 14.66
CA VAL A 26 -16.10 11.37 13.69
C VAL A 26 -16.87 12.66 13.90
N ASN A 27 -16.16 13.76 14.16
CA ASN A 27 -16.75 15.07 14.46
C ASN A 27 -17.79 15.03 15.61
N GLY A 28 -17.53 14.21 16.63
CA GLY A 28 -18.42 14.04 17.78
C GLY A 28 -19.67 13.18 17.52
N MET A 29 -19.84 12.65 16.31
CA MET A 29 -20.96 11.78 15.95
C MET A 29 -20.52 10.31 15.90
N PRO A 30 -21.35 9.38 16.38
CA PRO A 30 -21.11 7.95 16.21
C PRO A 30 -20.99 7.58 14.72
N ALA A 31 -19.97 6.80 14.39
CA ALA A 31 -19.72 6.31 13.04
C ALA A 31 -19.17 4.88 13.09
N LEU A 32 -19.12 4.22 11.93
CA LEU A 32 -18.53 2.89 11.77
C LEU A 32 -17.34 2.98 10.79
N ARG A 33 -16.20 2.38 11.15
CA ARG A 33 -15.08 2.18 10.23
C ARG A 33 -15.38 1.02 9.29
N GLU A 34 -14.84 1.11 8.07
CA GLU A 34 -14.87 0.01 7.10
C GLU A 34 -14.18 -1.23 7.68
N THR A 35 -14.74 -2.40 7.39
CA THR A 35 -14.30 -3.71 7.86
C THR A 35 -13.74 -4.58 6.73
N ASP A 36 -13.89 -4.15 5.47
CA ASP A 36 -13.17 -4.73 4.35
C ASP A 36 -11.67 -4.37 4.41
N THR A 37 -10.84 -5.28 3.93
CA THR A 37 -9.38 -5.12 3.84
C THR A 37 -8.98 -4.87 2.39
N PHE A 38 -7.84 -4.22 2.18
CA PHE A 38 -7.30 -4.07 0.83
C PHE A 38 -6.93 -5.43 0.21
N ASP A 39 -6.99 -5.47 -1.12
CA ASP A 39 -6.33 -6.51 -1.91
C ASP A 39 -4.81 -6.43 -1.67
N THR A 40 -4.14 -7.57 -1.59
CA THR A 40 -2.70 -7.67 -1.31
C THR A 40 -1.82 -7.04 -2.40
N PHE A 41 -2.38 -6.82 -3.59
CA PHE A 41 -1.72 -6.02 -4.63
C PHE A 41 -1.53 -4.55 -4.22
N MET A 42 -2.32 -4.03 -3.29
CA MET A 42 -2.15 -2.67 -2.77
C MET A 42 -0.74 -2.49 -2.18
N GLU A 43 -0.28 -3.44 -1.37
CA GLU A 43 1.06 -3.38 -0.75
C GLU A 43 2.18 -3.63 -1.76
N SER A 44 2.03 -4.62 -2.65
CA SER A 44 3.07 -4.95 -3.64
C SER A 44 3.21 -3.89 -4.74
N SER A 45 2.28 -2.94 -4.84
CA SER A 45 2.32 -1.90 -5.87
C SER A 45 3.32 -0.77 -5.60
N TRP A 46 3.81 -0.60 -4.37
CA TRP A 46 4.67 0.55 -4.01
C TRP A 46 5.85 0.22 -3.08
N TYR A 47 6.00 -1.04 -2.66
CA TYR A 47 7.08 -1.47 -1.76
C TYR A 47 8.50 -1.09 -2.24
N TYR A 48 8.74 -1.15 -3.56
CA TYR A 48 10.03 -0.80 -4.18
C TYR A 48 10.44 0.64 -3.87
N ALA A 49 9.48 1.57 -3.85
CA ALA A 49 9.73 2.96 -3.50
C ALA A 49 9.96 3.10 -2.00
N ARG A 50 9.21 2.37 -1.17
CA ARG A 50 9.37 2.41 0.29
C ARG A 50 10.73 1.90 0.76
N TYR A 51 11.35 0.96 0.04
CA TYR A 51 12.72 0.51 0.33
C TYR A 51 13.77 1.61 0.27
N THR A 52 13.52 2.72 -0.44
CA THR A 52 14.44 3.86 -0.49
C THR A 52 14.51 4.62 0.83
N CYS A 53 13.47 4.52 1.66
CA CYS A 53 13.30 5.28 2.91
C CYS A 53 12.43 4.53 3.95
N PRO A 54 12.77 3.30 4.35
CA PRO A 54 11.86 2.42 5.09
C PRO A 54 11.50 2.93 6.49
N GLN A 55 12.39 3.70 7.12
CA GLN A 55 12.22 4.24 8.47
C GLN A 55 11.63 5.67 8.48
N TYR A 56 11.28 6.25 7.32
CA TYR A 56 10.76 7.61 7.23
C TYR A 56 9.36 7.72 7.82
N GLN A 57 9.15 8.61 8.80
CA GLN A 57 7.90 8.72 9.57
C GLN A 57 7.03 9.93 9.20
N GLU A 58 7.56 10.89 8.42
CA GLU A 58 6.85 12.13 8.08
C GLU A 58 5.94 11.98 6.84
N GLY A 59 5.90 10.80 6.23
CA GLY A 59 5.03 10.51 5.09
C GLY A 59 5.26 9.14 4.47
N MET A 60 4.61 8.92 3.32
CA MET A 60 4.74 7.68 2.56
C MET A 60 6.16 7.48 2.00
N LEU A 61 6.78 8.55 1.50
CA LEU A 61 8.15 8.54 0.96
C LEU A 61 8.90 9.83 1.34
N ASP A 62 10.20 9.71 1.58
CA ASP A 62 11.13 10.83 1.45
C ASP A 62 11.46 10.98 -0.05
N SER A 63 10.90 12.00 -0.69
CA SER A 63 11.10 12.24 -2.12
C SER A 63 12.57 12.42 -2.51
N LYS A 64 13.44 12.89 -1.62
CA LYS A 64 14.86 13.02 -1.95
C LYS A 64 15.52 11.65 -2.06
N ALA A 65 15.28 10.79 -1.08
CA ALA A 65 15.78 9.41 -1.11
C ALA A 65 15.17 8.61 -2.26
N ALA A 66 13.86 8.74 -2.49
CA ALA A 66 13.16 8.04 -3.56
C ALA A 66 13.70 8.42 -4.95
N ASN A 67 13.87 9.71 -5.24
CA ASN A 67 14.39 10.18 -6.53
C ASN A 67 15.89 9.95 -6.73
N TYR A 68 16.65 9.66 -5.66
CA TYR A 68 18.03 9.22 -5.79
C TYR A 68 18.13 7.78 -6.30
N TRP A 69 17.24 6.90 -5.85
CA TRP A 69 17.29 5.47 -6.15
C TRP A 69 16.38 5.03 -7.31
N LEU A 70 15.32 5.79 -7.61
CA LEU A 70 14.35 5.44 -8.64
C LEU A 70 14.63 6.19 -9.96
N PRO A 71 14.31 5.58 -11.12
CA PRO A 71 13.63 4.30 -11.30
C PRO A 71 14.51 3.07 -11.02
N VAL A 72 13.91 1.90 -10.80
CA VAL A 72 14.64 0.64 -10.63
C VAL A 72 15.36 0.26 -11.93
N ASP A 73 16.67 0.01 -11.86
CA ASP A 73 17.46 -0.32 -13.04
C ASP A 73 17.11 -1.67 -13.66
N ILE A 74 16.97 -2.71 -12.83
CA ILE A 74 16.62 -4.06 -13.26
C ILE A 74 15.58 -4.62 -12.29
N TYR A 75 14.39 -4.93 -12.81
CA TYR A 75 13.34 -5.59 -12.05
C TYR A 75 13.17 -7.04 -12.49
N ILE A 76 13.57 -7.99 -11.64
CA ILE A 76 13.54 -9.43 -11.94
C ILE A 76 12.29 -10.04 -11.33
N GLY A 77 11.49 -10.72 -12.15
CA GLY A 77 10.27 -11.42 -11.70
C GLY A 77 9.80 -12.47 -12.71
N GLY A 78 8.91 -13.36 -12.28
CA GLY A 78 8.31 -14.38 -13.13
C GLY A 78 7.23 -13.81 -14.06
N ILE A 79 7.01 -14.46 -15.20
CA ILE A 79 6.06 -14.04 -16.25
C ILE A 79 4.60 -14.05 -15.76
N GLU A 80 4.29 -14.82 -14.72
CA GLU A 80 2.99 -14.86 -14.06
C GLU A 80 2.54 -13.48 -13.53
N HIS A 81 3.49 -12.57 -13.28
CA HIS A 81 3.22 -11.22 -12.80
C HIS A 81 3.03 -10.18 -13.92
N ALA A 82 3.12 -10.59 -15.20
CA ALA A 82 3.19 -9.69 -16.34
C ALA A 82 1.97 -8.76 -16.51
N ILE A 83 0.78 -9.21 -16.12
CA ILE A 83 -0.46 -8.46 -16.32
C ILE A 83 -0.89 -7.73 -15.05
N MET A 84 -1.18 -8.43 -13.96
CA MET A 84 -1.75 -7.79 -12.76
C MET A 84 -0.72 -6.95 -12.00
N HIS A 85 0.26 -7.62 -11.37
CA HIS A 85 1.26 -6.95 -10.54
C HIS A 85 2.00 -5.84 -11.28
N LEU A 86 2.54 -6.12 -12.48
CA LEU A 86 3.30 -5.11 -13.22
C LEU A 86 2.43 -3.94 -13.69
N LEU A 87 1.14 -4.15 -13.96
CA LEU A 87 0.23 -3.04 -14.27
C LEU A 87 -0.04 -2.17 -13.04
N TYR A 88 -0.31 -2.79 -11.88
CA TYR A 88 -0.55 -2.05 -10.64
C TYR A 88 0.71 -1.30 -10.16
N PHE A 89 1.89 -1.93 -10.26
CA PHE A 89 3.20 -1.32 -10.02
C PHE A 89 3.42 -0.04 -10.85
N ARG A 90 3.15 -0.09 -12.16
CA ARG A 90 3.25 1.08 -13.05
C ARG A 90 2.19 2.14 -12.74
N PHE A 91 0.96 1.72 -12.48
CA PHE A 91 -0.13 2.62 -12.13
C PHE A 91 0.15 3.39 -10.83
N PHE A 92 0.58 2.70 -9.78
CA PHE A 92 0.90 3.30 -8.50
C PHE A 92 2.10 4.25 -8.59
N HIS A 93 3.10 3.94 -9.42
CA HIS A 93 4.21 4.85 -9.69
C HIS A 93 3.72 6.20 -10.23
N LYS A 94 2.79 6.16 -11.20
CA LYS A 94 2.22 7.37 -11.80
C LYS A 94 1.37 8.15 -10.79
N LEU A 95 0.60 7.47 -9.94
CA LEU A 95 -0.11 8.13 -8.84
C LEU A 95 0.87 8.81 -7.87
N MET A 96 1.99 8.15 -7.54
CA MET A 96 3.01 8.73 -6.67
C MET A 96 3.70 9.93 -7.31
N ARG A 97 3.95 9.88 -8.62
CA ARG A 97 4.46 11.00 -9.41
C ARG A 97 3.49 12.17 -9.40
N ASP A 98 2.21 11.93 -9.66
CA ASP A 98 1.18 12.96 -9.71
C ASP A 98 0.92 13.59 -8.32
N ALA A 99 1.18 12.83 -7.25
CA ALA A 99 1.21 13.33 -5.87
C ALA A 99 2.51 14.06 -5.48
N GLY A 100 3.48 14.18 -6.41
CA GLY A 100 4.76 14.87 -6.19
C GLY A 100 5.79 14.08 -5.38
N MET A 101 5.60 12.78 -5.18
CA MET A 101 6.50 11.96 -4.36
C MET A 101 7.73 11.45 -5.12
N VAL A 102 7.57 11.16 -6.42
CA VAL A 102 8.64 10.74 -7.34
C VAL A 102 8.62 11.59 -8.61
N THR A 103 9.73 11.66 -9.35
CA THR A 103 9.85 12.49 -10.56
C THR A 103 9.89 11.70 -11.86
N SER A 104 10.01 10.37 -11.81
CA SER A 104 10.02 9.49 -12.98
C SER A 104 8.61 9.06 -13.40
N ASP A 105 8.47 8.66 -14.68
CA ASP A 105 7.19 8.23 -15.24
C ASP A 105 6.92 6.73 -15.10
N GLU A 106 7.98 5.93 -15.07
CA GLU A 106 7.93 4.48 -14.96
C GLU A 106 8.79 4.03 -13.77
N PRO A 107 8.34 3.01 -13.02
CA PRO A 107 9.03 2.56 -11.82
C PRO A 107 10.29 1.73 -12.07
N ALA A 108 10.46 1.20 -13.29
CA ALA A 108 11.63 0.45 -13.70
C ALA A 108 12.01 0.82 -15.13
N ASN A 109 13.31 0.74 -15.44
CA ASN A 109 13.83 0.93 -16.78
C ASN A 109 13.41 -0.24 -17.69
N ALA A 110 13.34 0.05 -19.00
CA ALA A 110 13.07 -0.94 -20.04
C ALA A 110 14.28 -1.83 -20.32
#